data_AF-A0AAE8MN78-F1
#
_entry.id   AF-A0AAE8MN78-F1
#
_cell.length_a   1.000
_cell.length_b   1.000
_cell.length_c   1.000
_cell.angle_alpha   90.00
_cell.angle_beta   90.00
_cell.angle_gamma   90.00
#
_symmetry.space_group_name_H-M   'P 1'
#
loop_
_entity.id
_entity.type
_entity.pdbx_description
1 polymer ?
#
loop_
_entity_poly.entity_id
_entity_poly.type
_entity_poly.pdbx_seq_one_letter_code
_entity_poly.pdbx_strand_id
1 'polypeptide(L)'
;MILAKFALLLAGHLGCSRRAVRGRDMHHDIAATSLPTLSDEDKLSYIDAELCLMGKKATLRLNGTKNKFEELQAAHQIQAGIAAFLPFHRLLMHAHDNLIREECGYEGTQPCWDESREAGDFTTSDVFDPVLGFGGDGVGDTGCIVDGPFAEYTNSLGPGYWITDHCITRFMSNNASSSAAQEFLDVCYKKETFVDMIDGVVSSGDLIIYLHHTWLEKVFWNWQALDLPACLTEMGG
;
A
#
# COMPACT_ATOMS: atom_id res chain seq x y z
N MET A 1 -2.24 -4.86 -15.56
CA MET A 1 -2.90 -5.91 -14.75
C MET A 1 -2.57 -5.73 -13.27
N ILE A 2 -2.72 -4.50 -12.77
CA ILE A 2 -2.09 -4.04 -11.50
C ILE A 2 -3.01 -4.25 -10.28
N LEU A 3 -4.28 -4.66 -10.47
CA LEU A 3 -5.21 -4.90 -9.35
C LEU A 3 -5.96 -6.26 -9.44
N ALA A 4 -5.53 -7.18 -10.31
CA ALA A 4 -6.37 -8.30 -10.77
C ALA A 4 -5.81 -9.71 -10.53
N LYS A 5 -5.13 -9.95 -9.41
CA LYS A 5 -4.87 -11.33 -8.94
C LYS A 5 -5.07 -11.45 -7.44
N PHE A 6 -6.33 -11.35 -7.02
CA PHE A 6 -6.79 -11.74 -5.70
C PHE A 6 -7.88 -12.79 -5.86
N ALA A 7 -7.49 -14.05 -5.99
CA ALA A 7 -8.30 -15.25 -5.73
C ALA A 7 -7.57 -16.48 -6.27
N LEU A 8 -7.17 -17.41 -5.38
CA LEU A 8 -7.53 -18.84 -5.48
C LEU A 8 -6.97 -19.69 -4.30
N LEU A 9 -7.87 -20.41 -3.62
CA LEU A 9 -7.78 -21.82 -3.15
C LEU A 9 -6.66 -22.21 -2.14
N LEU A 10 -6.92 -22.79 -0.95
CA LEU A 10 -7.66 -24.04 -0.68
C LEU A 10 -8.01 -24.22 0.82
N ALA A 11 -8.99 -25.09 1.07
CA ALA A 11 -9.51 -25.50 2.39
C ALA A 11 -8.63 -26.54 3.09
N GLY A 12 -8.59 -26.50 4.45
CA GLY A 12 -7.95 -27.55 5.25
C GLY A 12 -7.93 -27.33 6.77
N HIS A 13 -9.09 -27.51 7.42
CA HIS A 13 -9.30 -28.03 8.80
C HIS A 13 -8.24 -27.76 9.89
N LEU A 14 -8.61 -26.92 10.86
CA LEU A 14 -8.84 -27.19 12.29
C LEU A 14 -9.26 -25.84 12.90
N GLY A 15 -10.12 -25.84 13.92
CA GLY A 15 -10.73 -24.63 14.46
C GLY A 15 -10.14 -24.22 15.80
N CYS A 16 -9.82 -22.94 15.93
CA CYS A 16 -9.48 -22.31 17.18
C CYS A 16 -10.43 -21.12 17.46
N SER A 17 -11.20 -21.24 18.54
CA SER A 17 -12.13 -20.20 19.01
C SER A 17 -11.33 -19.07 19.66
N ARG A 18 -11.35 -17.87 19.08
CA ARG A 18 -10.58 -16.71 19.59
C ARG A 18 -11.51 -15.63 20.15
N ARG A 19 -11.23 -15.24 21.39
CA ARG A 19 -11.96 -14.21 22.16
C ARG A 19 -11.10 -12.96 22.15
N ALA A 20 -11.65 -11.84 21.67
CA ALA A 20 -10.92 -10.58 21.54
C ALA A 20 -10.30 -10.14 22.87
N VAL A 21 -8.98 -9.90 22.87
CA VAL A 21 -8.26 -9.26 23.97
C VAL A 21 -8.08 -7.79 23.60
N ARG A 22 -8.66 -6.86 24.37
CA ARG A 22 -8.29 -5.43 24.27
C ARG A 22 -6.90 -5.24 24.88
N GLY A 23 -5.88 -5.18 24.04
CA GLY A 23 -4.51 -4.80 24.38
C GLY A 23 -4.31 -3.29 24.32
N ARG A 24 -3.47 -2.75 25.22
CA ARG A 24 -3.23 -1.33 25.51
C ARG A 24 -2.24 -0.68 24.53
N ASP A 25 -2.44 0.63 24.33
CA ASP A 25 -1.62 1.61 23.62
C ASP A 25 -0.10 1.42 23.81
N MET A 26 0.63 1.27 22.71
CA MET A 26 2.07 1.46 22.66
C MET A 26 2.46 2.22 21.38
N HIS A 27 2.77 3.51 21.59
CA HIS A 27 3.64 4.40 20.81
C HIS A 27 3.39 4.57 19.30
N HIS A 28 2.93 5.78 18.96
CA HIS A 28 2.68 6.28 17.60
C HIS A 28 1.82 5.31 16.79
N ASP A 29 0.53 5.28 17.13
CA ASP A 29 -0.48 4.76 16.23
C ASP A 29 -0.24 5.42 14.87
N ILE A 30 0.14 4.62 13.87
CA ILE A 30 -0.26 4.91 12.51
C ILE A 30 -1.78 4.85 12.56
N ALA A 31 -2.41 5.94 12.98
CA ALA A 31 -3.86 6.11 13.01
C ALA A 31 -4.32 6.28 11.58
N ALA A 32 -4.12 5.24 10.76
CA ALA A 32 -4.37 5.24 9.34
C ALA A 32 -5.84 5.57 9.11
N THR A 33 -6.06 6.82 8.75
CA THR A 33 -7.36 7.38 8.41
C THR A 33 -7.53 7.21 6.92
N SER A 34 -8.72 6.76 6.51
CA SER A 34 -8.98 6.49 5.10
C SER A 34 -8.88 7.80 4.32
N LEU A 35 -8.11 7.85 3.23
CA LEU A 35 -7.90 9.05 2.41
C LEU A 35 -9.22 9.77 2.07
N PRO A 36 -10.29 9.08 1.62
CA PRO A 36 -11.57 9.74 1.33
C PRO A 36 -12.19 10.50 2.51
N THR A 37 -11.81 10.15 3.75
CA THR A 37 -12.34 10.78 4.98
C THR A 37 -11.50 11.96 5.50
N LEU A 38 -10.33 12.21 4.90
CA LEU A 38 -9.50 13.37 5.23
C LEU A 38 -10.12 14.67 4.70
N SER A 39 -9.77 15.80 5.32
CA SER A 39 -10.10 17.11 4.77
C SER A 39 -9.34 17.35 3.47
N ASP A 40 -9.86 18.22 2.60
CA ASP A 40 -9.20 18.56 1.34
C ASP A 40 -7.79 19.16 1.58
N GLU A 41 -7.62 19.93 2.66
CA GLU A 41 -6.32 20.46 3.09
C GLU A 41 -5.34 19.36 3.47
N ASP A 42 -5.79 18.35 4.22
CA ASP A 42 -4.94 17.21 4.62
C ASP A 42 -4.57 16.34 3.42
N LYS A 43 -5.49 16.13 2.47
CA LYS A 43 -5.24 15.40 1.22
C LYS A 43 -4.15 16.10 0.40
N LEU A 44 -4.30 17.41 0.19
CA LEU A 44 -3.32 18.22 -0.54
C LEU A 44 -1.96 18.26 0.17
N SER A 45 -1.94 18.41 1.50
CA SER A 45 -0.71 18.38 2.29
C SER A 45 0.06 17.07 2.14
N TYR A 46 -0.65 15.93 2.07
CA TYR A 46 -0.04 14.63 1.81
C TYR A 46 0.53 14.55 0.38
N ILE A 47 -0.24 14.96 -0.62
CA ILE A 47 0.18 14.99 -2.03
C ILE A 47 1.44 15.85 -2.21
N ASP A 48 1.47 17.03 -1.59
CA ASP A 48 2.62 17.95 -1.63
C ASP A 48 3.87 17.31 -1.02
N ALA A 49 3.71 16.52 0.06
CA ALA A 49 4.82 15.80 0.69
C ALA A 49 5.38 14.69 -0.21
N GLU A 50 4.53 13.95 -0.93
CA GLU A 50 4.95 12.94 -1.91
C GLU A 50 5.69 13.57 -3.10
N LEU A 51 5.15 14.65 -3.66
CA LEU A 51 5.80 15.41 -4.73
C LEU A 51 7.16 15.95 -4.28
N CYS A 52 7.24 16.45 -3.04
CA CYS A 52 8.50 16.85 -2.44
C CYS A 52 9.49 15.68 -2.39
N LEU A 53 9.07 14.50 -1.91
CA LEU A 53 9.94 13.33 -1.79
C LEU A 53 10.46 12.86 -3.16
N MET A 54 9.61 12.91 -4.19
CA MET A 54 9.96 12.67 -5.60
C MET A 54 10.97 13.70 -6.15
N GLY A 55 11.01 14.91 -5.58
CA GLY A 55 12.00 15.93 -5.90
C GLY A 55 13.31 15.82 -5.10
N LYS A 56 13.35 15.04 -4.01
CA LYS A 56 14.56 14.88 -3.18
C LYS A 56 15.53 13.92 -3.83
N LYS A 57 16.78 14.36 -3.99
CA LYS A 57 17.86 13.54 -4.58
C LYS A 57 18.11 12.25 -3.80
N ALA A 58 18.30 11.15 -4.52
CA ALA A 58 18.72 9.86 -3.98
C ALA A 58 20.06 9.96 -3.20
N THR A 59 20.18 9.24 -2.09
CA THR A 59 21.31 9.27 -1.16
C THR A 59 21.97 7.91 -0.88
N LEU A 60 21.20 6.82 -0.95
CA LEU A 60 21.60 5.43 -0.77
C LEU A 60 22.34 4.86 -1.98
N ARG A 61 22.31 5.55 -3.13
CA ARG A 61 22.99 5.17 -4.38
C ARG A 61 22.57 3.77 -4.88
N LEU A 62 21.28 3.46 -4.72
CA LEU A 62 20.71 2.24 -5.27
C LEU A 62 20.69 2.32 -6.81
N ASN A 63 20.76 1.17 -7.47
CA ASN A 63 20.87 1.13 -8.92
C ASN A 63 19.59 1.69 -9.58
N GLY A 64 19.75 2.63 -10.52
CA GLY A 64 18.63 3.22 -11.25
C GLY A 64 17.87 4.34 -10.53
N THR A 65 18.13 4.59 -9.24
CA THR A 65 17.39 5.59 -8.45
C THR A 65 17.92 7.01 -8.65
N LYS A 66 17.03 7.95 -8.93
CA LYS A 66 17.28 9.39 -9.09
C LYS A 66 16.84 10.21 -7.87
N ASN A 67 15.77 9.78 -7.20
CA ASN A 67 15.17 10.46 -6.05
C ASN A 67 14.87 9.49 -4.90
N LYS A 68 14.50 10.04 -3.73
CA LYS A 68 14.23 9.26 -2.51
C LYS A 68 13.00 8.36 -2.62
N PHE A 69 11.99 8.77 -3.39
CA PHE A 69 10.86 7.91 -3.71
C PHE A 69 11.32 6.64 -4.47
N GLU A 70 12.17 6.80 -5.48
CA GLU A 70 12.74 5.67 -6.22
C GLU A 70 13.65 4.80 -5.32
N GLU A 71 14.27 5.34 -4.26
CA GLU A 71 15.03 4.54 -3.29
C GLU A 71 14.13 3.61 -2.47
N LEU A 72 12.95 4.08 -2.07
CA LEU A 72 11.93 3.25 -1.42
C LEU A 72 11.43 2.17 -2.40
N GLN A 73 11.20 2.53 -3.66
CA GLN A 73 10.80 1.57 -4.68
C GLN A 73 11.89 0.51 -4.96
N ALA A 74 13.16 0.91 -5.05
CA ALA A 74 14.26 -0.05 -5.20
C ALA A 74 14.38 -0.98 -3.99
N ALA A 75 14.23 -0.45 -2.77
CA ALA A 75 14.21 -1.27 -1.56
C ALA A 75 13.06 -2.29 -1.60
N HIS A 76 11.88 -1.89 -2.07
CA HIS A 76 10.74 -2.78 -2.29
C HIS A 76 11.09 -3.91 -3.27
N GLN A 77 11.61 -3.57 -4.46
CA GLN A 77 12.04 -4.56 -5.45
C GLN A 77 13.07 -5.56 -4.88
N ILE A 78 14.05 -5.10 -4.10
CA ILE A 78 15.09 -5.96 -3.51
C ILE A 78 14.51 -6.97 -2.51
N GLN A 79 13.48 -6.57 -1.77
CA GLN A 79 12.86 -7.39 -0.71
C GLN A 79 11.60 -8.13 -1.19
N ALA A 80 11.22 -7.96 -2.46
CA ALA A 80 10.09 -8.66 -3.06
C ALA A 80 10.34 -10.18 -3.06
N GLY A 81 9.49 -10.92 -2.34
CA GLY A 81 9.51 -12.39 -2.32
C GLY A 81 10.30 -13.05 -1.19
N ILE A 82 10.71 -12.30 -0.15
CA ILE A 82 11.24 -12.91 1.07
C ILE A 82 10.13 -13.23 2.08
N ALA A 83 10.36 -14.24 2.94
CA ALA A 83 9.42 -14.66 3.99
C ALA A 83 9.00 -13.52 4.95
N ALA A 84 9.84 -12.49 5.12
CA ALA A 84 9.56 -11.34 5.98
C ALA A 84 8.66 -10.29 5.29
N PHE A 85 7.69 -10.71 4.48
CA PHE A 85 6.83 -9.82 3.71
C PHE A 85 6.15 -8.73 4.58
N LEU A 86 5.34 -9.10 5.58
CA LEU A 86 4.62 -8.12 6.41
C LEU A 86 5.56 -7.26 7.29
N PRO A 87 6.58 -7.82 7.98
CA PRO A 87 7.54 -7.01 8.72
C PRO A 87 8.31 -6.02 7.83
N PHE A 88 8.70 -6.43 6.62
CA PHE A 88 9.35 -5.54 5.66
C PHE A 88 8.45 -4.38 5.26
N HIS A 89 7.17 -4.64 4.94
CA HIS A 89 6.24 -3.57 4.57
C HIS A 89 5.95 -2.63 5.73
N ARG A 90 5.86 -3.12 6.98
CA ARG A 90 5.77 -2.26 8.17
C ARG A 90 6.99 -1.34 8.28
N LEU A 91 8.19 -1.87 8.07
CA LEU A 91 9.41 -1.06 8.05
C LEU A 91 9.43 -0.06 6.88
N LEU A 92 8.95 -0.46 5.70
CA LEU A 92 8.88 0.39 4.52
C LEU A 92 7.93 1.57 4.74
N MET A 93 6.74 1.33 5.33
CA MET A 93 5.79 2.39 5.66
C MET A 93 6.37 3.34 6.71
N HIS A 94 7.06 2.80 7.73
CA HIS A 94 7.72 3.64 8.72
C HIS A 94 8.85 4.49 8.11
N ALA A 95 9.63 3.93 7.18
CA ALA A 95 10.67 4.66 6.46
C ALA A 95 10.06 5.77 5.58
N HIS A 96 8.95 5.48 4.90
CA HIS A 96 8.22 6.47 4.11
C HIS A 96 7.68 7.62 4.97
N ASP A 97 6.95 7.32 6.06
CA ASP A 97 6.43 8.33 7.00
C ASP A 97 7.54 9.21 7.56
N ASN A 98 8.66 8.62 8.01
CA ASN A 98 9.81 9.40 8.48
C ASN A 98 10.38 10.31 7.39
N LEU A 99 10.50 9.85 6.15
CA LEU A 99 11.05 10.65 5.05
C LEU A 99 10.16 11.84 4.70
N ILE A 100 8.84 11.65 4.60
CA ILE A 100 7.93 12.76 4.29
C ILE A 100 7.84 13.77 5.45
N ARG A 101 7.96 13.32 6.70
CA ARG A 101 8.02 14.21 7.88
C ARG A 101 9.33 14.98 7.94
N GLU A 102 10.46 14.28 7.95
CA GLU A 102 11.77 14.87 8.22
C GLU A 102 12.30 15.68 7.03
N GLU A 103 12.03 15.26 5.80
CA GLU A 103 12.58 15.91 4.61
C GLU A 103 11.60 16.83 3.89
N CYS A 104 10.31 16.63 4.09
CA CYS A 104 9.25 17.37 3.41
C CYS A 104 8.32 18.15 4.36
N GLY A 105 8.50 18.03 5.68
CA GLY A 105 7.75 18.81 6.67
C GLY A 105 6.28 18.41 6.76
N TYR A 106 5.95 17.16 6.43
CA TYR A 106 4.59 16.65 6.56
C TYR A 106 4.22 16.49 8.04
N GLU A 107 3.16 17.16 8.48
CA GLU A 107 2.69 17.09 9.89
C GLU A 107 1.39 16.28 10.03
N GLY A 108 0.80 15.87 8.90
CA GLY A 108 -0.46 15.11 8.87
C GLY A 108 -0.30 13.65 9.29
N THR A 109 -1.39 12.90 9.17
CA THR A 109 -1.41 11.46 9.44
C THR A 109 -1.27 10.68 8.15
N GLN A 110 -0.47 9.61 8.16
CA GLN A 110 -0.36 8.71 7.02
C GLN A 110 -1.74 8.18 6.61
N PRO A 111 -2.24 8.50 5.39
CA PRO A 111 -3.51 8.01 4.92
C PRO A 111 -3.44 6.53 4.56
N CYS A 112 -4.58 5.84 4.64
CA CYS A 112 -4.76 4.53 4.02
C CYS A 112 -5.87 4.56 2.98
N TRP A 113 -5.95 3.51 2.17
CA TRP A 113 -7.10 3.26 1.32
C TRP A 113 -7.82 2.01 1.78
N ASP A 114 -9.01 2.19 2.38
CA ASP A 114 -9.90 1.08 2.71
C ASP A 114 -10.58 0.55 1.44
N GLU A 115 -9.82 -0.25 0.69
CA GLU A 115 -10.22 -0.88 -0.56
C GLU A 115 -11.53 -1.69 -0.44
N SER A 116 -11.82 -2.21 0.76
CA SER A 116 -13.00 -3.05 0.98
C SER A 116 -14.32 -2.31 0.82
N ARG A 117 -14.31 -0.98 1.05
CA ARG A 117 -15.50 -0.13 0.95
C ARG A 117 -15.87 0.21 -0.49
N GLU A 118 -14.92 0.09 -1.39
CA GLU A 118 -15.05 0.48 -2.80
C GLU A 118 -14.87 -0.72 -3.74
N ALA A 119 -14.81 -1.94 -3.19
CA ALA A 119 -14.69 -3.16 -3.95
C ALA A 119 -15.81 -3.27 -5.00
N GLY A 120 -15.42 -3.49 -6.26
CA GLY A 120 -16.35 -3.47 -7.38
C GLY A 120 -16.59 -2.10 -8.02
N ASP A 121 -16.05 -1.01 -7.44
CA ASP A 121 -16.26 0.36 -7.94
C ASP A 121 -15.04 1.28 -7.73
N PHE A 122 -13.83 0.77 -7.98
CA PHE A 122 -12.61 1.58 -7.80
C PHE A 122 -12.53 2.78 -8.73
N THR A 123 -13.12 2.73 -9.92
CA THR A 123 -13.07 3.84 -10.88
C THR A 123 -13.74 5.12 -10.41
N THR A 124 -14.57 5.06 -9.37
CA THR A 124 -15.29 6.22 -8.82
C THR A 124 -14.72 6.69 -7.48
N SER A 125 -13.67 6.04 -6.99
CA SER A 125 -13.06 6.36 -5.70
C SER A 125 -12.36 7.72 -5.71
N ASP A 126 -12.52 8.46 -4.62
CA ASP A 126 -11.83 9.74 -4.37
C ASP A 126 -10.30 9.60 -4.37
N VAL A 127 -9.77 8.38 -4.18
CA VAL A 127 -8.32 8.11 -4.32
C VAL A 127 -7.82 8.44 -5.72
N PHE A 128 -8.68 8.34 -6.74
CA PHE A 128 -8.34 8.62 -8.13
C PHE A 128 -8.81 10.01 -8.59
N ASP A 129 -9.19 10.89 -7.66
CA ASP A 129 -9.50 12.29 -7.99
C ASP A 129 -8.26 12.99 -8.58
N PRO A 130 -8.42 13.81 -9.64
CA PRO A 130 -7.30 14.46 -10.32
C PRO A 130 -6.68 15.64 -9.57
N VAL A 131 -7.23 16.05 -8.43
CA VAL A 131 -6.73 17.17 -7.62
C VAL A 131 -6.45 16.74 -6.19
N LEU A 132 -7.42 16.08 -5.55
CA LEU A 132 -7.37 15.63 -4.16
C LEU A 132 -6.95 14.16 -4.02
N GLY A 133 -6.62 13.52 -5.13
CA GLY A 133 -6.18 12.14 -5.20
C GLY A 133 -4.93 11.96 -6.08
N PHE A 134 -4.73 10.75 -6.57
CA PHE A 134 -3.51 10.31 -7.24
C PHE A 134 -3.63 10.33 -8.78
N GLY A 135 -4.69 10.92 -9.33
CA GLY A 135 -5.03 10.84 -10.75
C GLY A 135 -5.80 9.57 -11.11
N GLY A 136 -6.49 9.63 -12.23
CA GLY A 136 -7.39 8.61 -12.76
C GLY A 136 -6.67 7.44 -13.43
N ASP A 137 -7.40 6.79 -14.33
CA ASP A 137 -6.91 5.63 -15.09
C ASP A 137 -5.92 6.03 -16.20
N GLY A 138 -5.19 5.03 -16.69
CA GLY A 138 -4.33 5.17 -17.86
C GLY A 138 -5.11 5.35 -19.15
N VAL A 139 -4.57 6.16 -20.07
CA VAL A 139 -5.18 6.41 -21.39
C VAL A 139 -4.36 5.79 -22.52
N GLY A 140 -5.06 5.20 -23.49
CA GLY A 140 -4.47 4.65 -24.71
C GLY A 140 -3.63 3.38 -24.47
N ASP A 141 -2.85 3.01 -25.49
CA ASP A 141 -2.10 1.75 -25.49
C ASP A 141 -0.93 1.72 -24.50
N THR A 142 -0.46 2.89 -24.05
CA THR A 142 0.60 3.00 -23.05
C THR A 142 0.07 2.81 -21.63
N GLY A 143 -1.22 3.10 -21.40
CA GLY A 143 -1.81 3.13 -20.07
C GLY A 143 -1.22 4.19 -19.15
N CYS A 144 -0.56 5.22 -19.68
CA CYS A 144 -0.06 6.33 -18.87
C CYS A 144 -1.23 7.09 -18.26
N ILE A 145 -1.13 7.42 -16.98
CA ILE A 145 -2.03 8.40 -16.37
C ILE A 145 -1.80 9.76 -17.03
N VAL A 146 -2.85 10.53 -17.25
CA VAL A 146 -2.79 11.82 -17.97
C VAL A 146 -3.33 12.99 -17.15
N ASP A 147 -3.78 12.72 -15.93
CA ASP A 147 -4.30 13.68 -14.99
C ASP A 147 -3.73 13.38 -13.58
N GLY A 148 -4.05 14.26 -12.64
CA GLY A 148 -3.51 14.16 -11.30
C GLY A 148 -2.15 14.84 -11.12
N PRO A 149 -1.75 15.03 -9.85
CA PRO A 149 -0.47 15.65 -9.50
C PRO A 149 0.76 14.88 -10.00
N PHE A 150 0.61 13.60 -10.36
CA PHE A 150 1.70 12.70 -10.72
C PHE A 150 1.81 12.39 -12.23
N ALA A 151 0.96 13.00 -13.07
CA ALA A 151 0.92 12.71 -14.52
C ALA A 151 2.27 12.94 -15.24
N GLU A 152 2.99 13.98 -14.82
CA GLU A 152 4.28 14.37 -15.42
C GLU A 152 5.48 13.66 -14.78
N TYR A 153 5.25 12.80 -13.78
CA TYR A 153 6.34 12.09 -13.12
C TYR A 153 6.92 11.00 -14.03
N THR A 154 8.23 11.04 -14.23
CA THR A 154 8.99 10.00 -14.94
C THR A 154 9.65 9.08 -13.94
N ASN A 155 9.16 7.84 -13.84
CA ASN A 155 9.73 6.80 -13.01
C ASN A 155 10.86 6.08 -13.77
N SER A 156 12.02 5.92 -13.14
CA SER A 156 13.19 5.26 -13.72
C SER A 156 13.23 3.75 -13.45
N LEU A 157 12.38 3.27 -12.55
CA LEU A 157 12.35 1.89 -12.06
C LEU A 157 11.08 1.17 -12.50
N GLY A 158 11.25 0.07 -13.19
CA GLY A 158 10.19 -0.73 -13.77
C GLY A 158 10.05 -0.56 -15.29
N PRO A 159 9.10 -1.27 -15.92
CA PRO A 159 8.18 -2.22 -15.29
C PRO A 159 8.89 -3.41 -14.65
N GLY A 160 8.38 -3.95 -13.53
CA GLY A 160 9.05 -5.06 -12.81
C GLY A 160 10.43 -4.67 -12.29
N TYR A 161 11.48 -5.42 -12.68
CA TYR A 161 12.87 -5.19 -12.27
C TYR A 161 13.72 -4.42 -13.30
N TRP A 162 13.10 -3.90 -14.36
CA TRP A 162 13.81 -3.13 -15.39
C TRP A 162 14.19 -1.74 -14.87
N ILE A 163 15.24 -1.15 -15.44
CA ILE A 163 15.61 0.26 -15.21
C ILE A 163 15.38 0.98 -16.53
N THR A 164 14.20 1.59 -16.66
CA THR A 164 13.79 2.32 -17.85
C THR A 164 12.91 3.49 -17.45
N ASP A 165 13.09 4.63 -18.12
CA ASP A 165 12.24 5.80 -17.90
C ASP A 165 10.85 5.55 -18.51
N HIS A 166 9.80 5.74 -17.71
CA HIS A 166 8.41 5.59 -18.12
C HIS A 166 7.48 6.44 -17.24
N CYS A 167 6.26 6.66 -17.73
CA CYS A 167 5.18 7.27 -16.97
C CYS A 167 4.64 6.30 -15.91
N ILE A 168 3.89 6.80 -14.94
CA ILE A 168 3.04 5.95 -14.10
C ILE A 168 1.93 5.35 -15.00
N THR A 169 1.78 4.02 -14.95
CA THR A 169 0.77 3.32 -15.74
C THR A 169 -0.34 2.76 -14.86
N ARG A 170 -1.60 2.93 -15.27
CA ARG A 170 -2.78 2.36 -14.62
C ARG A 170 -3.68 1.68 -15.62
N PHE A 171 -4.32 0.61 -15.15
CA PHE A 171 -5.31 -0.17 -15.89
C PHE A 171 -6.38 -0.59 -14.89
N MET A 172 -7.27 0.33 -14.55
CA MET A 172 -8.30 0.15 -13.53
C MET A 172 -9.36 -0.85 -13.99
N SER A 173 -9.87 -1.63 -13.04
CA SER A 173 -10.91 -2.60 -13.33
C SER A 173 -11.79 -2.82 -12.09
N ASN A 174 -13.02 -2.35 -12.18
CA ASN A 174 -14.06 -2.59 -11.17
C ASN A 174 -14.33 -4.08 -10.96
N ASN A 175 -14.33 -4.87 -12.04
CA ASN A 175 -14.47 -6.31 -11.91
C ASN A 175 -13.31 -6.94 -11.12
N ALA A 176 -12.07 -6.53 -11.40
CA ALA A 176 -10.91 -7.00 -10.64
C ALA A 176 -10.97 -6.58 -9.16
N SER A 177 -11.41 -5.34 -8.89
CA SER A 177 -11.45 -4.79 -7.54
C SER A 177 -12.51 -5.42 -6.64
N SER A 178 -13.48 -6.16 -7.19
CA SER A 178 -14.44 -6.93 -6.39
C SER A 178 -13.75 -7.91 -5.42
N SER A 179 -12.53 -8.34 -5.74
CA SER A 179 -11.72 -9.22 -4.91
C SER A 179 -11.20 -8.56 -3.61
N ALA A 180 -11.32 -7.24 -3.49
CA ALA A 180 -10.99 -6.51 -2.27
C ALA A 180 -12.16 -6.47 -1.27
N ALA A 181 -13.31 -7.04 -1.61
CA ALA A 181 -14.52 -6.98 -0.79
C ALA A 181 -14.29 -7.53 0.63
N GLN A 182 -15.03 -6.95 1.58
CA GLN A 182 -14.96 -7.33 3.00
C GLN A 182 -15.11 -8.83 3.24
N GLU A 183 -15.89 -9.55 2.42
CA GLU A 183 -16.04 -11.00 2.54
C GLU A 183 -14.72 -11.77 2.38
N PHE A 184 -13.79 -11.28 1.57
CA PHE A 184 -12.46 -11.86 1.42
C PHE A 184 -11.57 -11.53 2.62
N LEU A 185 -11.67 -10.32 3.17
CA LEU A 185 -11.00 -9.96 4.43
C LEU A 185 -11.48 -10.82 5.61
N ASP A 186 -12.78 -11.10 5.67
CA ASP A 186 -13.38 -11.96 6.69
C ASP A 186 -12.88 -13.41 6.60
N VAL A 187 -12.43 -13.85 5.42
CA VAL A 187 -11.74 -15.14 5.24
C VAL A 187 -10.31 -15.05 5.78
N CYS A 188 -9.58 -13.97 5.50
CA CYS A 188 -8.23 -13.74 6.02
C CYS A 188 -8.19 -13.71 7.55
N TYR A 189 -9.16 -13.05 8.20
CA TYR A 189 -9.24 -13.01 9.67
C TYR A 189 -9.51 -14.36 10.32
N LYS A 190 -9.94 -15.37 9.55
CA LYS A 190 -10.16 -16.74 10.03
C LYS A 190 -8.94 -17.64 9.83
N LYS A 191 -7.87 -17.16 9.20
CA LYS A 191 -6.63 -17.93 9.00
C LYS A 191 -5.89 -18.08 10.32
N GLU A 192 -5.47 -19.30 10.62
CA GLU A 192 -4.83 -19.64 11.89
C GLU A 192 -3.32 -19.45 11.88
N THR A 193 -2.71 -19.45 10.70
CA THR A 193 -1.26 -19.32 10.51
C THR A 193 -0.92 -18.09 9.68
N PHE A 194 0.27 -17.55 9.92
CA PHE A 194 0.85 -16.48 9.11
C PHE A 194 0.94 -16.85 7.61
N VAL A 195 1.35 -18.08 7.29
CA VAL A 195 1.53 -18.55 5.90
C VAL A 195 0.20 -18.54 5.13
N ASP A 196 -0.89 -18.96 5.77
CA ASP A 196 -2.20 -19.00 5.11
C ASP A 196 -2.83 -17.60 4.96
N MET A 197 -2.33 -16.62 5.70
CA MET A 197 -2.80 -15.23 5.66
C MET A 197 -2.12 -14.40 4.57
N ILE A 198 -0.86 -14.71 4.20
CA ILE A 198 -0.05 -13.91 3.26
C ILE A 198 -0.23 -14.27 1.78
N ASP A 199 -1.08 -15.24 1.42
CA ASP A 199 -1.19 -15.71 0.03
C ASP A 199 -1.87 -14.67 -0.87
N GLY A 200 -1.05 -13.94 -1.64
CA GLY A 200 -1.47 -13.04 -2.72
C GLY A 200 -1.01 -11.60 -2.55
N VAL A 201 0.25 -11.28 -2.89
CA VAL A 201 0.70 -9.87 -3.05
C VAL A 201 1.70 -9.72 -4.20
N VAL A 202 1.48 -8.72 -5.07
CA VAL A 202 2.46 -8.24 -6.06
C VAL A 202 2.51 -6.71 -6.03
N SER A 203 3.72 -6.15 -6.17
CA SER A 203 3.98 -4.69 -6.09
C SER A 203 3.46 -3.93 -7.31
N SER A 204 2.96 -2.72 -7.07
CA SER A 204 2.94 -1.64 -8.06
C SER A 204 4.12 -0.67 -7.82
N GLY A 205 4.57 0.03 -8.86
CA GLY A 205 5.50 1.17 -8.75
C GLY A 205 4.74 2.51 -8.66
N ASP A 206 3.52 2.46 -8.15
CA ASP A 206 2.57 3.59 -8.05
C ASP A 206 2.51 4.07 -6.60
N LEU A 207 2.36 5.37 -6.37
CA LEU A 207 2.26 5.98 -5.03
C LEU A 207 1.11 5.43 -4.19
N ILE A 208 0.05 4.91 -4.84
CA ILE A 208 -1.07 4.24 -4.18
C ILE A 208 -0.58 3.05 -3.33
N ILE A 209 0.62 2.52 -3.59
CA ILE A 209 1.27 1.46 -2.79
C ILE A 209 1.38 1.84 -1.31
N TYR A 210 1.60 3.12 -0.96
CA TYR A 210 1.69 3.55 0.43
C TYR A 210 0.33 3.52 1.13
N LEU A 211 -0.74 3.97 0.45
CA LEU A 211 -2.11 3.89 0.96
C LEU A 211 -2.57 2.43 1.12
N HIS A 212 -2.27 1.60 0.12
CA HIS A 212 -2.57 0.16 0.11
C HIS A 212 -1.84 -0.57 1.24
N HIS A 213 -0.53 -0.39 1.39
CA HIS A 213 0.22 -1.07 2.44
C HIS A 213 -0.07 -0.54 3.83
N THR A 214 -0.44 0.73 3.97
CA THR A 214 -0.96 1.26 5.24
C THR A 214 -2.28 0.59 5.61
N TRP A 215 -3.14 0.28 4.62
CA TRP A 215 -4.35 -0.52 4.85
C TRP A 215 -4.03 -1.97 5.22
N LEU A 216 -3.11 -2.63 4.50
CA LEU A 216 -2.67 -3.99 4.82
C LEU A 216 -2.02 -4.09 6.21
N GLU A 217 -1.25 -3.09 6.62
CA GLU A 217 -0.68 -3.00 7.97
C GLU A 217 -1.79 -2.96 9.02
N LYS A 218 -2.81 -2.12 8.80
CA LYS A 218 -3.99 -2.05 9.68
C LYS A 218 -4.74 -3.39 9.75
N VAL A 219 -4.92 -4.08 8.62
CA VAL A 219 -5.52 -5.43 8.57
C VAL A 219 -4.66 -6.42 9.36
N PHE A 220 -3.34 -6.39 9.17
CA PHE A 220 -2.41 -7.26 9.90
C PHE A 220 -2.44 -6.99 11.40
N TRP A 221 -2.37 -5.72 11.81
CA TRP A 221 -2.49 -5.31 13.21
C TRP A 221 -3.80 -5.80 13.83
N ASN A 222 -4.92 -5.63 13.12
CA ASN A 222 -6.22 -6.13 13.57
C ASN A 222 -6.20 -7.65 13.77
N TRP A 223 -5.59 -8.41 12.85
CA TRP A 223 -5.40 -9.85 13.01
C TRP A 223 -4.51 -10.19 14.22
N GLN A 224 -3.38 -9.49 14.39
CA GLN A 224 -2.49 -9.69 15.55
C GLN A 224 -3.24 -9.40 16.87
N ALA A 225 -4.07 -8.35 16.91
CA ALA A 225 -4.84 -7.96 18.07
C ALA A 225 -5.93 -8.98 18.48
N LEU A 226 -6.31 -9.91 17.59
CA LEU A 226 -7.24 -11.00 17.94
C LEU A 226 -6.65 -11.95 18.98
N ASP A 227 -5.33 -12.18 18.96
CA ASP A 227 -4.59 -13.00 19.93
C ASP A 227 -3.13 -12.53 20.02
N LEU A 228 -2.94 -11.34 20.60
CA LEU A 228 -1.66 -10.63 20.59
C LEU A 228 -0.48 -11.47 21.12
N PRO A 229 -0.58 -12.23 22.22
CA PRO A 229 0.54 -13.04 22.71
C PRO A 229 1.01 -14.11 21.72
N ALA A 230 0.10 -14.68 20.93
CA ALA A 230 0.42 -15.71 19.95
C ALA A 230 0.89 -15.09 18.61
N CYS A 231 0.23 -14.02 18.17
CA CYS A 231 0.36 -13.48 16.82
C CYS A 231 1.37 -12.33 16.69
N LEU A 232 1.84 -11.74 17.79
CA LEU A 232 2.75 -10.58 17.76
C LEU A 232 4.12 -10.91 17.14
N THR A 233 4.66 -12.09 17.46
CA THR A 233 6.00 -12.53 17.01
C THR A 233 5.93 -13.66 15.98
N GLU A 234 4.73 -14.03 15.54
CA GLU A 234 4.55 -15.08 14.54
C GLU A 234 5.12 -14.62 13.18
N MET A 235 5.98 -15.44 12.60
CA MET A 235 6.56 -15.24 11.27
C MET A 235 6.64 -16.61 10.58
N GLY A 236 6.37 -16.66 9.27
CA GLY A 236 6.45 -17.89 8.48
C GLY A 236 6.67 -17.60 7.00
N GLY A 237 7.29 -18.54 6.29
CA GLY A 237 7.50 -18.48 4.83
C GLY A 237 8.14 -19.76 4.31
#